data_AF-A0A812Y2K7-F1
#
_entry.id   AF-A0A812Y2K7-F1
#
_cell.length_a   1.000
_cell.length_b   1.000
_cell.length_c   1.000
_cell.angle_alpha   90.00
_cell.angle_beta   90.00
_cell.angle_gamma   90.00
#
_symmetry.space_group_name_H-M   'P 1'
#
loop_
_entity.id
_entity.type
_entity.pdbx_description
1 polymer ?
#
loop_
_entity_poly.entity_id
_entity_poly.type
_entity_poly.pdbx_seq_one_letter_code
_entity_poly.pdbx_strand_id
1 'polypeptide(L)'
;MQRNTDTFLSWGFNDEDVAHLIHAAPGILSLSTNRLHQTFAFLDNVGVKKENIPETLLRCPRFVKMNSNNNLLLKKNLLLRHYTKAEVAAILRHTPQILTCSHDQLSSRLRALEQSGMLHAVMNRVAMNQDGQKDDKGRRRQ
;
A
#
# COMPACT_ATOMS: atom_id res chain seq x y z
N MET A 1 6.49 -11.41 -24.99
CA MET A 1 5.66 -11.25 -23.77
C MET A 1 6.60 -10.92 -22.63
N GLN A 2 6.44 -9.75 -22.00
CA GLN A 2 7.22 -9.39 -20.82
C GLN A 2 6.66 -10.17 -19.63
N ARG A 3 7.50 -10.85 -18.86
CA ARG A 3 7.01 -11.63 -17.71
C ARG A 3 6.62 -10.66 -16.59
N ASN A 4 5.58 -11.00 -15.82
CA ASN A 4 5.16 -10.18 -14.68
C ASN A 4 6.31 -9.94 -13.69
N THR A 5 7.23 -10.90 -13.57
CA THR A 5 8.47 -10.80 -12.80
C THR A 5 9.33 -9.60 -13.21
N ASP A 6 9.53 -9.37 -14.52
CA ASP A 6 10.34 -8.28 -15.04
C ASP A 6 9.74 -6.91 -14.67
N THR A 7 8.40 -6.86 -14.58
CA THR A 7 7.68 -5.66 -14.15
C THR A 7 7.96 -5.35 -12.69
N PHE A 8 7.97 -6.35 -11.79
CA PHE A 8 8.35 -6.14 -10.40
C PHE A 8 9.80 -5.65 -10.28
N LEU A 9 10.75 -6.28 -10.98
CA LEU A 9 12.17 -5.88 -10.90
C LEU A 9 12.39 -4.41 -11.34
N SER A 10 11.72 -3.95 -12.40
CA SER A 10 11.81 -2.54 -12.86
C SER A 10 11.24 -1.50 -11.87
N TRP A 11 10.45 -1.96 -10.89
CA TRP A 11 9.89 -1.15 -9.81
C TRP A 11 10.63 -1.31 -8.48
N GLY A 12 11.79 -1.98 -8.49
CA GLY A 12 12.70 -2.07 -7.35
C GLY A 12 12.44 -3.24 -6.41
N PHE A 13 11.63 -4.22 -6.83
CA PHE A 13 11.49 -5.49 -6.12
C PHE A 13 12.75 -6.33 -6.35
N ASN A 14 13.19 -7.07 -5.33
CA ASN A 14 14.17 -8.14 -5.49
C ASN A 14 13.48 -9.50 -5.68
N ASP A 15 14.25 -10.55 -5.97
CA ASP A 15 13.71 -11.89 -6.22
C ASP A 15 12.98 -12.48 -5.00
N GLU A 16 13.44 -12.17 -3.77
CA GLU A 16 12.79 -12.62 -2.53
C GLU A 16 11.43 -11.93 -2.34
N ASP A 17 11.34 -10.62 -2.62
CA ASP A 17 10.08 -9.86 -2.57
C ASP A 17 9.07 -10.46 -3.55
N VAL A 18 9.52 -10.78 -4.77
CA VAL A 18 8.68 -11.39 -5.81
C VAL A 18 8.22 -12.78 -5.38
N ALA A 19 9.12 -13.61 -4.86
CA ALA A 19 8.77 -14.94 -4.34
C ALA A 19 7.75 -14.85 -3.19
N HIS A 20 7.95 -13.91 -2.26
CA HIS A 20 7.02 -13.67 -1.16
C HIS A 20 5.64 -13.24 -1.66
N LEU A 21 5.57 -12.30 -2.61
CA LEU A 21 4.30 -11.86 -3.20
C LEU A 21 3.56 -13.00 -3.90
N ILE A 22 4.27 -13.85 -4.64
CA ILE A 22 3.68 -15.01 -5.31
C ILE A 22 3.14 -15.99 -4.28
N HIS A 23 3.90 -16.27 -3.21
CA HIS A 23 3.45 -17.17 -2.14
C HIS A 23 2.21 -16.61 -1.42
N ALA A 24 2.23 -15.33 -1.05
CA ALA A 24 1.13 -14.68 -0.33
C ALA A 24 -0.12 -14.43 -1.21
N ALA A 25 0.07 -14.25 -2.52
CA ALA A 25 -1.01 -13.99 -3.46
C ALA A 25 -0.72 -14.59 -4.85
N PRO A 26 -0.86 -15.92 -5.05
CA PRO A 26 -0.48 -16.60 -6.30
C PRO A 26 -1.14 -16.03 -7.56
N GLY A 27 -2.39 -15.57 -7.42
CA GLY A 27 -3.12 -14.89 -8.50
C GLY A 27 -2.55 -13.53 -8.93
N ILE A 28 -1.41 -13.08 -8.40
CA ILE A 28 -0.68 -11.93 -8.93
C ILE A 28 -0.04 -12.27 -10.29
N LEU A 29 0.30 -13.54 -10.51
CA LEU A 29 0.89 -14.04 -11.76
C LEU A 29 -0.10 -14.03 -12.93
N SER A 30 -1.41 -14.01 -12.66
CA SER A 30 -2.44 -13.93 -13.70
C SER A 30 -2.84 -12.49 -14.05
N LEU A 31 -2.27 -11.48 -13.40
CA LEU A 31 -2.52 -10.08 -13.73
C LEU A 31 -1.74 -9.67 -14.98
N SER A 32 -2.24 -8.69 -15.73
CA SER A 32 -1.49 -8.12 -16.85
C SER A 32 -0.42 -7.15 -16.33
N THR A 33 0.67 -7.00 -17.07
CA THR A 33 1.73 -6.03 -16.77
C THR A 33 1.19 -4.59 -16.69
N ASN A 34 0.23 -4.24 -17.54
CA ASN A 34 -0.46 -2.95 -17.49
C ASN A 34 -1.17 -2.73 -16.14
N ARG A 35 -1.78 -3.78 -15.58
CA ARG A 35 -2.46 -3.70 -14.28
C ARG A 35 -1.47 -3.52 -13.13
N LEU A 36 -0.32 -4.17 -13.19
CA LEU A 36 0.77 -3.96 -12.23
C LEU A 36 1.25 -2.51 -12.29
N HIS A 37 1.52 -1.98 -13.48
CA HIS A 37 1.92 -0.59 -13.67
C HIS A 37 0.89 0.41 -13.14
N GLN A 38 -0.40 0.22 -13.41
CA GLN A 38 -1.44 1.10 -12.87
C GLN A 38 -1.46 1.12 -11.34
N THR A 39 -1.26 -0.03 -10.71
CA THR A 39 -1.20 -0.15 -9.25
C THR A 39 0.00 0.59 -8.67
N PHE A 40 1.19 0.41 -9.27
CA PHE A 40 2.42 1.01 -8.77
C PHE A 40 2.43 2.53 -9.03
N ALA A 41 1.98 2.94 -10.21
CA ALA A 41 1.81 4.35 -10.56
C ALA A 41 0.77 5.03 -9.66
N PHE A 42 -0.28 4.34 -9.22
CA PHE A 42 -1.21 4.90 -8.25
C PHE A 42 -0.50 5.23 -6.92
N LEU A 43 0.28 4.30 -6.37
CA LEU A 43 1.02 4.53 -5.12
C LEU A 43 2.00 5.69 -5.25
N ASP A 44 2.76 5.73 -6.36
CA ASP A 44 3.68 6.82 -6.66
C ASP A 44 2.96 8.18 -6.76
N ASN A 45 1.84 8.24 -7.49
CA ASN A 45 1.01 9.45 -7.62
C ASN A 45 0.36 9.91 -6.31
N VAL A 46 0.15 9.02 -5.34
CA VAL A 46 -0.32 9.42 -4.00
C VAL A 46 0.82 9.98 -3.15
N GLY A 47 2.07 9.70 -3.51
CA GLY A 47 3.28 10.20 -2.84
C GLY A 47 4.05 9.12 -2.09
N VAL A 48 3.72 7.83 -2.27
CA VAL A 48 4.57 6.74 -1.80
C VAL A 48 5.80 6.69 -2.69
N LYS A 49 6.98 7.00 -2.13
CA LYS A 49 8.23 6.96 -2.91
C LYS A 49 8.42 5.59 -3.55
N LYS A 50 8.93 5.56 -4.79
CA LYS A 50 9.18 4.34 -5.55
C LYS A 50 9.95 3.26 -4.77
N GLU A 51 10.96 3.65 -3.99
CA GLU A 51 11.75 2.77 -3.12
C GLU A 51 10.94 2.04 -2.02
N ASN A 52 9.79 2.59 -1.63
CA ASN A 52 8.91 2.02 -0.60
C ASN A 52 7.73 1.23 -1.19
N ILE A 53 7.57 1.21 -2.52
CA ILE A 53 6.49 0.46 -3.17
C ILE A 53 6.60 -1.05 -2.91
N PRO A 54 7.80 -1.68 -2.98
CA PRO A 54 7.94 -3.09 -2.64
C PRO A 54 7.46 -3.42 -1.23
N GLU A 55 7.96 -2.66 -0.25
CA GLU A 55 7.58 -2.79 1.15
C GLU A 55 6.06 -2.63 1.36
N THR A 56 5.46 -1.65 0.69
CA THR A 56 4.02 -1.37 0.77
C THR A 56 3.19 -2.54 0.24
N LEU A 57 3.60 -3.15 -0.89
CA LEU A 57 2.88 -4.29 -1.46
C LEU A 57 3.08 -5.59 -0.71
N LEU A 58 4.26 -5.81 -0.11
CA LEU A 58 4.49 -6.95 0.77
C LEU A 58 3.58 -6.91 2.01
N ARG A 59 3.29 -5.71 2.53
CA ARG A 59 2.32 -5.53 3.64
C ARG A 59 0.89 -5.85 3.25
N CYS A 60 0.50 -5.65 1.99
CA CYS A 60 -0.83 -5.98 1.51
C CYS A 60 -0.81 -6.51 0.07
N PRO A 61 -0.43 -7.79 -0.15
CA PRO A 61 -0.32 -8.36 -1.49
C PRO A 61 -1.65 -8.39 -2.23
N ARG A 62 -2.77 -8.44 -1.49
CA ARG A 62 -4.13 -8.35 -2.03
C ARG A 62 -4.43 -7.01 -2.70
N PHE A 63 -3.68 -5.94 -2.38
CA PHE A 63 -3.86 -4.62 -2.97
C PHE A 63 -3.76 -4.66 -4.50
N VAL A 64 -2.84 -5.46 -5.06
CA VAL A 64 -2.62 -5.58 -6.51
C VAL A 64 -3.83 -6.17 -7.26
N LYS A 65 -4.70 -6.89 -6.54
CA LYS A 65 -5.95 -7.44 -7.07
C LYS A 65 -7.13 -6.48 -6.98
N MET A 66 -6.99 -5.34 -6.29
CA MET A 66 -8.08 -4.37 -6.21
C MET A 66 -8.25 -3.68 -7.56
N ASN A 67 -9.45 -3.78 -8.12
CA ASN A 67 -9.79 -3.17 -9.40
C ASN A 67 -10.34 -1.75 -9.20
N SER A 68 -10.18 -0.95 -10.26
CA SER A 68 -10.68 0.40 -10.47
C SER A 68 -9.84 1.49 -9.80
N ASN A 69 -8.89 2.04 -10.56
CA ASN A 69 -8.21 3.31 -10.25
C ASN A 69 -9.22 4.36 -9.76
N ASN A 70 -10.42 4.43 -10.36
CA ASN A 70 -11.49 5.33 -9.92
C ASN A 70 -11.90 5.11 -8.46
N ASN A 71 -12.04 3.87 -7.99
CA ASN A 71 -12.39 3.59 -6.60
C ASN A 71 -11.26 3.94 -5.63
N LEU A 72 -10.01 3.65 -6.02
CA LEU A 72 -8.83 4.00 -5.24
C LEU A 72 -8.65 5.53 -5.16
N LEU A 73 -8.92 6.26 -6.25
CA LEU A 73 -8.91 7.72 -6.30
C LEU A 73 -10.00 8.33 -5.41
N LEU A 74 -11.22 7.79 -5.41
CA LEU A 74 -12.28 8.24 -4.50
C LEU A 74 -11.86 8.08 -3.03
N LYS A 75 -11.29 6.93 -2.66
CA LYS A 75 -10.80 6.68 -1.30
C LYS A 75 -9.62 7.57 -0.93
N LYS A 76 -8.68 7.80 -1.85
CA LYS A 76 -7.59 8.77 -1.68
C LYS A 76 -8.15 10.17 -1.40
N ASN A 77 -9.08 10.64 -2.25
CA ASN A 77 -9.67 11.96 -2.11
C ASN A 77 -10.45 12.10 -0.80
N LEU A 78 -11.08 11.02 -0.34
CA LEU A 78 -11.74 10.98 0.96
C LEU A 78 -10.74 11.12 2.12
N LEU A 79 -9.60 10.42 2.08
CA LEU A 79 -8.53 10.58 3.07
C LEU A 79 -7.96 12.00 3.08
N LEU A 80 -7.79 12.61 1.89
CA LEU A 80 -7.26 13.98 1.76
C LEU A 80 -8.18 15.07 2.34
N ARG A 81 -9.43 14.75 2.71
CA ARG A 81 -10.30 15.69 3.44
C ARG A 81 -9.92 15.83 4.91
N HIS A 82 -9.23 14.83 5.46
CA HIS A 82 -8.89 14.78 6.89
C HIS A 82 -7.37 14.77 7.15
N TYR A 83 -6.56 14.44 6.13
CA TYR A 83 -5.12 14.30 6.26
C TYR A 83 -4.39 15.02 5.11
N THR A 84 -3.19 15.50 5.38
CA THR A 84 -2.29 16.08 4.38
C THR A 84 -1.80 15.03 3.38
N LYS A 85 -1.28 15.47 2.22
CA LYS A 85 -0.70 14.56 1.22
C LYS A 85 0.42 13.67 1.80
N ALA A 86 1.26 14.23 2.66
CA ALA A 86 2.35 13.50 3.31
C ALA A 86 1.81 12.43 4.27
N GLU A 87 0.79 12.76 5.06
CA GLU A 87 0.14 11.81 5.97
C GLU A 87 -0.59 10.71 5.19
N VAL A 88 -1.31 11.04 4.11
CA VAL A 88 -1.94 10.02 3.26
C VAL A 88 -0.90 9.08 2.66
N ALA A 89 0.23 9.60 2.17
CA ALA A 89 1.32 8.75 1.69
C ALA A 89 1.88 7.83 2.79
N ALA A 90 2.04 8.34 4.02
CA ALA A 90 2.48 7.54 5.16
C ALA A 90 1.44 6.47 5.55
N ILE A 91 0.16 6.82 5.59
CA ILE A 91 -0.96 5.90 5.80
C ILE A 91 -0.92 4.80 4.73
N LEU A 92 -0.79 5.13 3.45
CA LEU A 92 -0.77 4.11 2.40
C LEU A 92 0.47 3.21 2.46
N ARG A 93 1.62 3.74 2.86
CA ARG A 93 2.84 2.95 3.05
C ARG A 93 2.69 1.95 4.20
N HIS A 94 2.20 2.39 5.36
CA HIS A 94 2.22 1.60 6.59
C HIS A 94 0.92 0.85 6.88
N THR A 95 -0.19 1.30 6.32
CA THR A 95 -1.52 0.70 6.47
C THR A 95 -2.31 0.63 5.14
N PRO A 96 -1.74 0.05 4.07
CA PRO A 96 -2.39 -0.06 2.75
C PRO A 96 -3.75 -0.77 2.78
N GLN A 97 -4.00 -1.62 3.80
CA GLN A 97 -5.27 -2.28 4.02
C GLN A 97 -6.46 -1.31 4.19
N ILE A 98 -6.23 -0.04 4.52
CA ILE A 98 -7.29 0.96 4.60
C ILE A 98 -8.04 1.12 3.27
N LEU A 99 -7.35 0.87 2.15
CA LEU A 99 -7.94 0.92 0.82
C LEU A 99 -8.69 -0.36 0.44
N THR A 100 -8.60 -1.44 1.23
CA THR A 100 -9.25 -2.73 0.95
C THR A 100 -10.73 -2.79 1.29
N CYS A 101 -11.19 -1.94 2.20
CA CYS A 101 -12.61 -1.80 2.53
C CYS A 101 -13.37 -1.05 1.42
N SER A 102 -14.70 -1.10 1.43
CA SER A 102 -15.49 -0.29 0.48
C SER A 102 -15.33 1.22 0.76
N HIS A 103 -15.69 2.05 -0.22
CA HIS A 103 -15.73 3.51 -0.02
C HIS A 103 -16.62 3.90 1.17
N ASP A 104 -17.80 3.29 1.28
CA ASP A 104 -18.78 3.62 2.32
C ASP A 104 -18.30 3.19 3.70
N GLN A 105 -17.64 2.03 3.79
CA GLN A 105 -16.99 1.58 5.02
C GLN A 105 -15.89 2.55 5.46
N LEU A 106 -15.05 3.01 4.53
CA LEU A 106 -14.02 4.00 4.84
C LEU A 106 -14.64 5.32 5.30
N SER A 107 -15.67 5.79 4.60
CA SER A 107 -16.37 7.03 4.93
C SER A 107 -17.03 6.99 6.30
N SER A 108 -17.73 5.89 6.63
CA SER A 108 -18.36 5.73 7.93
C SER A 108 -17.34 5.63 9.06
N ARG A 109 -16.19 4.96 8.83
CA ARG A 109 -15.10 4.91 9.82
C ARG A 109 -14.47 6.28 10.05
N LEU A 110 -14.20 7.05 8.99
CA LEU A 110 -13.64 8.40 9.12
C LEU A 110 -14.60 9.34 9.86
N ARG A 111 -15.90 9.28 9.55
CA ARG A 111 -16.93 10.02 10.30
C ARG A 111 -16.95 9.65 11.78
N ALA A 112 -16.90 8.36 12.10
CA ALA A 112 -16.90 7.92 13.50
C ALA A 112 -15.63 8.38 14.24
N LEU A 113 -14.46 8.36 13.58
CA LEU A 113 -13.21 8.88 14.15
C LEU A 113 -13.25 10.39 14.34
N GLU A 114 -13.84 11.13 13.41
CA GLU A 114 -14.03 12.58 13.50
C GLU A 114 -14.96 12.94 14.67
N GLN A 115 -16.13 12.29 14.77
CA GLN A 115 -17.10 12.51 15.84
C GLN A 115 -16.56 12.17 17.23
N SER A 116 -15.62 11.23 17.32
CA SER A 116 -14.97 10.85 18.58
C SER A 116 -13.66 11.61 18.85
N GLY A 117 -13.22 12.51 17.97
CA GLY A 117 -11.95 13.23 18.10
C GLY A 117 -10.69 12.35 17.92
N MET A 118 -10.84 11.14 17.35
CA MET A 118 -9.79 10.11 17.25
C MET A 118 -9.09 10.05 15.88
N LEU A 119 -9.21 11.06 15.01
CA LEU A 119 -8.51 11.07 13.72
C LEU A 119 -6.99 10.92 13.88
N HIS A 120 -6.40 11.56 14.90
CA HIS A 120 -4.97 11.47 15.20
C HIS A 120 -4.49 10.04 15.55
N ALA A 121 -5.39 9.16 16.02
CA ALA A 121 -5.05 7.78 16.36
C ALA A 121 -4.57 6.97 15.14
N VAL A 122 -5.03 7.33 13.93
CA VAL A 122 -4.54 6.73 12.68
C VAL A 122 -3.06 7.04 12.51
N MET A 123 -2.65 8.29 12.77
CA MET A 123 -1.25 8.71 12.65
C MET A 123 -0.36 8.10 13.74
N ASN A 124 -0.87 7.95 14.98
CA ASN A 124 -0.15 7.23 16.03
C ASN A 124 0.17 5.79 15.62
N ARG A 125 -0.80 5.11 14.99
CA ARG A 125 -0.61 3.75 14.49
C ARG A 125 0.37 3.71 13.31
N VAL A 126 0.36 4.71 12.45
CA VAL A 126 1.36 4.85 11.37
C VAL A 126 2.76 5.02 11.96
N ALA A 127 2.93 5.86 12.98
CA ALA A 127 4.21 6.06 13.67
C ALA A 127 4.72 4.76 14.33
N MET A 128 3.85 4.02 15.03
CA MET A 128 4.22 2.72 15.62
C MET A 128 4.68 1.69 14.58
N ASN A 129 4.11 1.73 13.37
CA ASN A 129 4.51 0.84 12.28
C ASN A 129 5.82 1.27 11.59
N GLN A 130 6.31 2.50 11.83
CA GLN A 130 7.61 2.99 11.35
C GLN A 130 8.75 2.52 12.26
N ASP A 131 8.53 2.50 13.56
CA ASP A 131 9.56 2.21 14.56
C ASP A 131 9.95 0.72 14.60
N GLY A 132 9.02 -0.18 14.27
CA GLY A 132 9.28 -1.63 14.24
C GLY A 132 10.20 -2.12 13.11
N GLN A 133 10.87 -1.22 12.38
CA GLN A 133 11.57 -1.54 11.12
C GLN A 133 13.04 -1.11 11.09
N LYS A 134 13.58 -0.57 12.19
CA LYS A 134 15.01 -0.25 12.30
C LYS A 134 15.91 -1.45 12.64
N ASP A 135 15.34 -2.61 13.03
CA ASP A 135 16.13 -3.60 13.77
C ASP A 135 16.45 -4.93 13.04
N ASP A 136 16.01 -5.15 11.80
CA ASP A 136 16.15 -6.49 11.18
C ASP A 136 16.95 -6.58 9.87
N LYS A 137 17.66 -5.52 9.46
CA LYS A 137 18.72 -5.65 8.42
C LYS A 137 20.09 -6.06 9.00
N GLY A 138 20.13 -6.43 10.29
CA GLY A 138 21.35 -6.64 11.05
C GLY A 138 21.54 -8.04 11.65
N ARG A 139 20.71 -9.04 11.33
CA ARG A 139 20.87 -10.39 11.93
C ARG A 139 20.98 -11.51 10.90
N ARG A 140 22.22 -11.66 10.43
CA ARG A 140 22.91 -12.93 10.19
C ARG A 140 22.16 -14.15 10.77
N ARG A 141 21.98 -15.18 9.94
CA ARG A 141 22.21 -16.60 10.25
C ARG A 141 22.74 -17.20 8.94
N GLN A 142 24.06 -17.36 8.82
CA GLN A 142 24.80 -18.59 9.14
C GLN A 142 24.17 -19.81 8.47
#